data_AF-A0A5B8S7A5-F1
#
_entry.id   AF-A0A5B8S7A5-F1
#
_cell.length_a   1.000
_cell.length_b   1.000
_cell.length_c   1.000
_cell.angle_alpha   90.00
_cell.angle_beta   90.00
_cell.angle_gamma   90.00
#
_symmetry.space_group_name_H-M   'P 1'
#
loop_
_entity.id
_entity.type
_entity.pdbx_description
1 polymer ?
#
loop_
_entity_poly.entity_id
_entity_poly.type
_entity_poly.pdbx_seq_one_letter_code
_entity_poly.pdbx_strand_id
1 'polypeptide(L)'
;MKWAALHDAAGVVAVLAGLAAEPMQPEVRNFPAIMRDVAGWRRNLAEQGIADLAAIMEPGLAALLAVQARGVSPSTAALALWQEFQAARAGLLMLVPPPEEVPPPLRFA
;
A
#
# COMPACT_ATOMS: atom_id res chain seq x y z
N MET A 1 -8.19 -8.44 2.92
CA MET A 1 -7.50 -7.15 2.66
C MET A 1 -6.67 -7.27 1.38
N LYS A 2 -6.74 -6.30 0.46
CA LYS A 2 -6.05 -6.30 -0.86
C LYS A 2 -4.56 -5.86 -0.80
N TRP A 3 -3.94 -5.91 0.38
CA TRP A 3 -2.65 -5.25 0.64
C TRP A 3 -1.49 -5.70 -0.26
N ALA A 4 -1.31 -7.01 -0.45
CA ALA A 4 -0.26 -7.54 -1.32
C ALA A 4 -0.48 -7.12 -2.77
N ALA A 5 -1.70 -7.30 -3.28
CA ALA A 5 -2.07 -6.92 -4.65
C ALA A 5 -1.87 -5.41 -4.92
N LEU A 6 -2.11 -4.55 -3.93
CA LEU A 6 -1.79 -3.12 -4.03
C LEU A 6 -0.30 -2.86 -4.22
N HIS A 7 0.57 -3.60 -3.53
CA HIS A 7 2.02 -3.46 -3.67
C HIS A 7 2.50 -4.02 -5.01
N ASP A 8 1.92 -5.11 -5.50
CA ASP A 8 2.19 -5.63 -6.83
C ASP A 8 1.83 -4.60 -7.91
N ALA A 9 0.63 -4.00 -7.82
CA ALA A 9 0.20 -2.94 -8.73
C ALA A 9 1.10 -1.71 -8.65
N ALA A 10 1.47 -1.27 -7.45
CA ALA A 10 2.37 -0.16 -7.25
C ALA A 10 3.77 -0.42 -7.83
N GLY A 11 4.26 -1.66 -7.76
CA GLY A 11 5.49 -2.09 -8.42
C GLY A 11 5.45 -1.91 -9.93
N VAL A 12 4.31 -2.24 -10.57
CA VAL A 12 4.10 -1.96 -12.00
C VAL A 12 4.09 -0.47 -12.28
N VAL A 13 3.43 0.34 -11.45
CA VAL A 13 3.43 1.80 -11.58
C VAL A 13 4.85 2.38 -11.47
N ALA A 14 5.66 1.89 -10.53
CA ALA A 14 7.07 2.29 -10.40
C ALA A 14 7.87 1.99 -11.69
N VAL A 15 7.70 0.81 -12.27
CA VAL A 15 8.34 0.43 -13.54
C VAL A 15 7.89 1.35 -14.68
N LEU A 16 6.59 1.66 -14.78
CA LEU A 16 6.07 2.60 -15.78
C LEU A 16 6.61 4.03 -15.59
N ALA A 17 6.95 4.40 -14.35
CA ALA A 17 7.61 5.66 -14.01
C ALA A 17 9.13 5.67 -14.31
N GLY A 18 9.71 4.55 -14.75
CA GLY A 18 11.15 4.41 -14.98
C GLY A 18 11.96 4.15 -13.70
N LEU A 19 11.30 3.71 -12.62
CA LEU A 19 11.92 3.35 -11.36
C LEU A 19 12.05 1.82 -11.23
N ALA A 20 12.98 1.37 -10.40
CA ALA A 20 12.98 -0.02 -9.95
C ALA A 20 11.81 -0.25 -8.99
N ALA A 21 11.15 -1.40 -9.07
CA ALA A 21 10.14 -1.79 -8.10
C ALA A 21 10.77 -1.93 -6.71
N GLU A 22 10.13 -1.32 -5.69
CA GLU A 22 10.61 -1.37 -4.31
C GLU A 22 10.42 -2.79 -3.75
N PRO A 23 11.46 -3.42 -3.17
CA PRO A 23 11.31 -4.70 -2.51
C PRO A 23 10.42 -4.56 -1.27
N MET A 24 9.52 -5.51 -1.07
CA MET A 24 8.56 -5.48 0.02
C MET A 24 9.23 -5.76 1.37
N GLN A 25 9.38 -4.72 2.18
CA GLN A 25 10.00 -4.77 3.50
C GLN A 25 9.14 -5.55 4.52
N PRO A 26 9.74 -6.19 5.55
CA PRO A 26 9.00 -6.95 6.56
C PRO A 26 7.92 -6.14 7.28
N GLU A 27 8.18 -4.87 7.59
CA GLU A 27 7.26 -3.98 8.31
C GLU A 27 6.00 -3.71 7.47
N VAL A 28 6.20 -3.48 6.17
CA VAL A 28 5.12 -3.34 5.18
C VAL A 28 4.36 -4.64 5.05
N ARG A 29 5.05 -5.77 4.91
CA ARG A 29 4.42 -7.09 4.76
C ARG A 29 3.56 -7.50 5.95
N ASN A 30 4.02 -7.21 7.16
CA ASN A 30 3.36 -7.65 8.39
C ASN A 30 2.19 -6.73 8.79
N PHE A 31 2.06 -5.56 8.17
CA PHE A 31 1.01 -4.58 8.48
C PHE A 31 -0.40 -5.18 8.56
N PRO A 32 -0.91 -5.98 7.59
CA PRO A 32 -2.26 -6.54 7.68
C PRO A 32 -2.46 -7.55 8.82
N ALA A 33 -1.39 -8.21 9.26
CA ALA A 33 -1.45 -9.10 10.40
C ALA A 33 -1.54 -8.30 11.70
N ILE A 34 -0.63 -7.32 11.86
CA ILE A 34 -0.62 -6.42 13.02
C ILE A 34 -1.97 -5.71 13.17
N MET A 35 -2.50 -5.12 12.09
CA MET A 35 -3.78 -4.40 12.15
C MET A 35 -4.99 -5.30 12.45
N ARG A 36 -4.90 -6.61 12.21
CA ARG A 36 -5.96 -7.55 12.60
C ARG A 36 -6.03 -7.74 14.10
N ASP A 37 -4.86 -7.76 14.74
CA ASP A 37 -4.71 -7.95 16.18
C ASP A 37 -5.05 -6.64 16.94
N VAL A 38 -4.87 -5.49 16.29
CA VAL A 38 -5.22 -4.16 16.81
C VAL A 38 -6.70 -3.89 16.54
N ALA A 39 -7.60 -4.33 17.43
CA ALA A 39 -9.03 -4.06 17.29
C ALA A 39 -9.38 -2.55 17.37
N GLY A 40 -10.57 -2.16 16.92
CA GLY A 40 -11.11 -0.82 17.08
C GLY A 40 -10.78 0.16 15.95
N TRP A 41 -10.69 1.45 16.28
CA TRP A 41 -10.67 2.54 15.28
C TRP A 41 -9.46 2.48 14.34
N ARG A 42 -8.28 2.06 14.82
CA ARG A 42 -7.06 1.92 14.01
C ARG A 42 -7.24 0.92 12.88
N ARG A 43 -7.84 -0.24 13.18
CA ARG A 43 -8.15 -1.25 12.17
C ARG A 43 -9.17 -0.76 11.16
N ASN A 44 -10.26 -0.12 11.62
CA ASN A 44 -11.29 0.39 10.70
C ASN A 44 -10.68 1.45 9.75
N LEU A 45 -9.85 2.35 10.27
CA LEU A 45 -9.17 3.36 9.46
C LEU A 45 -8.16 2.74 8.48
N ALA A 46 -7.43 1.71 8.90
CA ALA A 46 -6.52 0.98 8.01
C ALA A 46 -7.26 0.23 6.90
N GLU A 47 -8.37 -0.44 7.23
CA GLU A 47 -9.22 -1.13 6.25
C GLU A 47 -9.80 -0.15 5.23
N GLN A 48 -10.31 1.00 5.68
CA GLN A 48 -10.82 2.06 4.81
C GLN A 48 -9.72 2.63 3.91
N GLY A 49 -8.57 3.02 4.47
CA GLY A 49 -7.50 3.59 3.66
C GLY A 49 -6.88 2.59 2.65
N ILE A 50 -6.87 1.29 2.96
CA ILE A 50 -6.54 0.25 1.98
C ILE A 50 -7.57 0.20 0.85
N ALA A 51 -8.87 0.33 1.17
CA ALA A 51 -9.91 0.35 0.16
C ALA A 51 -9.82 1.60 -0.73
N ASP A 52 -9.55 2.76 -0.15
CA ASP A 52 -9.37 4.04 -0.87
C ASP A 52 -8.16 3.97 -1.81
N LEU A 53 -7.03 3.41 -1.33
CA LEU A 53 -5.87 3.16 -2.17
C LEU A 53 -6.19 2.27 -3.37
N ALA A 54 -6.98 1.22 -3.17
CA ALA A 54 -7.40 0.34 -4.28
C ALA A 54 -8.31 1.07 -5.27
N ALA A 55 -9.23 1.91 -4.77
CA ALA A 55 -10.13 2.69 -5.61
C ALA A 55 -9.40 3.71 -6.51
N ILE A 56 -8.21 4.17 -6.10
CA ILE A 56 -7.36 5.07 -6.92
C ILE A 56 -6.42 4.26 -7.82
N MET A 57 -5.79 3.22 -7.27
CA MET A 57 -4.76 2.43 -7.96
C MET A 57 -5.32 1.66 -9.16
N GLU A 58 -6.46 0.99 -9.02
CA GLU A 58 -7.06 0.17 -10.07
C GLU A 58 -7.35 0.99 -11.36
N PRO A 59 -8.11 2.10 -11.31
CA PRO A 59 -8.33 2.92 -12.51
C PRO A 59 -7.07 3.68 -12.95
N GLY A 60 -6.22 4.13 -12.02
CA GLY A 60 -4.96 4.82 -12.33
C GLY A 60 -4.03 3.96 -13.18
N LEU A 61 -3.77 2.72 -12.73
CA LEU A 61 -2.95 1.77 -13.48
C LEU A 61 -3.57 1.42 -14.83
N ALA A 62 -4.89 1.20 -14.90
CA ALA A 62 -5.58 0.93 -16.15
C ALA A 62 -5.40 2.08 -17.17
N ALA A 63 -5.49 3.33 -16.72
CA ALA A 63 -5.26 4.50 -17.56
C ALA A 63 -3.81 4.58 -18.07
N LEU A 64 -2.82 4.33 -17.21
CA LEU A 64 -1.40 4.33 -17.59
C LEU A 64 -1.09 3.25 -18.64
N LEU A 65 -1.64 2.05 -18.45
CA LEU A 65 -1.50 0.95 -19.43
C LEU A 65 -2.17 1.29 -20.76
N ALA A 66 -3.33 1.96 -20.75
CA ALA A 66 -4.01 2.40 -21.97
C ALA A 66 -3.21 3.48 -22.73
N VAL A 67 -2.55 4.39 -22.02
CA VAL A 67 -1.65 5.41 -22.61
C VAL A 67 -0.42 4.73 -23.23
N GLN A 68 0.22 3.81 -22.50
CA GLN A 68 1.36 3.04 -22.99
C GLN A 68 1.02 2.21 -24.24
N ALA A 69 -0.16 1.58 -24.27
CA ALA A 69 -0.64 0.79 -25.40
C ALA A 69 -0.83 1.62 -26.69
N ARG A 70 -0.99 2.95 -26.56
CA ARG A 70 -1.04 3.90 -27.70
C ARG A 70 0.34 4.40 -28.12
N GLY A 71 1.42 3.89 -27.52
CA GLY A 71 2.80 4.31 -27.78
C GLY A 71 3.19 5.64 -27.16
N VAL A 72 2.35 6.19 -26.26
CA VAL A 72 2.64 7.42 -25.53
C VAL A 72 3.28 7.05 -24.18
N SER A 73 4.32 7.76 -23.78
CA SER A 73 4.96 7.52 -22.48
C SER A 73 4.02 7.92 -21.32
N PRO A 74 3.70 7.02 -20.38
CA PRO A 74 2.92 7.32 -19.19
C PRO A 74 3.80 7.81 -18.02
N SER A 75 5.11 7.96 -18.20
CA SER A 75 6.09 8.04 -17.09
C SER A 75 5.81 9.14 -16.08
N THR A 76 5.45 10.35 -16.51
CA THR A 76 5.16 11.47 -15.59
C THR A 76 3.91 11.20 -14.75
N ALA A 77 2.85 10.67 -15.36
CA ALA A 77 1.62 10.34 -14.65
C ALA A 77 1.83 9.13 -13.72
N ALA A 78 2.64 8.16 -14.13
CA ALA A 78 3.03 7.02 -13.31
C ALA A 78 3.84 7.46 -12.08
N LEU A 79 4.77 8.40 -12.25
CA LEU A 79 5.56 8.94 -11.14
C LEU A 79 4.67 9.63 -10.10
N ALA A 80 3.68 10.41 -10.55
CA ALA A 80 2.72 11.06 -9.65
C ALA A 80 1.91 10.02 -8.86
N LEU A 81 1.32 9.03 -9.54
CA LEU A 81 0.55 7.96 -8.88
C LEU A 81 1.41 7.15 -7.91
N TRP A 82 2.67 6.89 -8.25
CA TRP A 82 3.63 6.22 -7.37
C TRP A 82 3.89 7.03 -6.10
N GLN A 83 4.12 8.35 -6.22
CA GLN A 83 4.36 9.22 -5.07
C GLN A 83 3.14 9.30 -4.15
N GLU A 84 1.93 9.40 -4.71
CA GLU A 84 0.69 9.36 -3.94
C GLU A 84 0.53 8.04 -3.18
N PHE A 85 0.83 6.90 -3.83
CA PHE A 85 0.83 5.61 -3.16
C PHE A 85 1.86 5.53 -2.03
N GLN A 86 3.09 6.01 -2.24
CA GLN A 86 4.13 6.04 -1.18
C GLN A 86 3.66 6.85 0.03
N ALA A 87 3.10 8.05 -0.21
CA ALA A 87 2.64 8.94 0.85
C ALA A 87 1.46 8.33 1.64
N ALA A 88 0.46 7.81 0.95
CA ALA A 88 -0.69 7.16 1.58
C ALA A 88 -0.29 5.87 2.32
N ARG A 89 0.62 5.05 1.76
CA ARG A 89 1.19 3.89 2.47
C ARG A 89 1.87 4.31 3.76
N ALA A 90 2.72 5.34 3.71
CA ALA A 90 3.39 5.84 4.91
C ALA A 90 2.39 6.26 5.99
N GLY A 91 1.30 6.95 5.60
CA GLY A 91 0.21 7.30 6.51
C GLY A 91 -0.48 6.08 7.14
N LEU A 92 -0.72 5.02 6.37
CA LEU A 92 -1.28 3.76 6.88
C LEU A 92 -0.35 3.09 7.91
N LEU A 93 0.96 3.05 7.63
CA LEU A 93 1.93 2.43 8.54
C LEU A 93 2.01 3.15 9.89
N MET A 94 1.70 4.44 9.95
CA MET A 94 1.61 5.20 11.21
C MET A 94 0.43 4.76 12.10
N LEU A 95 -0.50 3.94 11.61
CA LEU A 95 -1.58 3.37 12.41
C LEU A 95 -1.14 2.17 13.25
N VAL A 96 0.06 1.62 12.99
CA VAL A 96 0.63 0.56 13.82
C VAL A 96 0.88 1.12 15.22
N PRO A 97 0.30 0.52 16.28
CA PRO A 97 0.54 0.99 17.63
C PRO A 97 2.01 0.80 18.03
N PRO A 98 2.54 1.66 18.91
CA PRO A 98 3.88 1.51 19.43
C PRO A 98 4.01 0.16 20.19
N PRO A 99 5.22 -0.42 20.27
CA PRO A 99 5.44 -1.71 20.93
C PRO A 99 4.95 -1.77 22.38
N GLU A 100 4.93 -0.62 23.06
CA GLU A 100 4.51 -0.48 24.46
C GLU A 100 2.98 -0.63 24.66
N GLU A 101 2.18 -0.44 23.61
CA GLU A 101 0.72 -0.59 23.63
C GLU A 101 0.27 -2.03 23.27
N VAL A 102 1.19 -2.90 22.84
CA VAL A 102 0.88 -4.29 22.48
C VAL A 102 1.01 -5.16 23.74
N PRO A 103 -0.09 -5.68 24.31
CA PRO A 103 -0.01 -6.52 25.49
C PRO A 103 0.85 -7.77 25.19
N PRO A 104 1.71 -8.20 26.14
CA PRO A 104 2.57 -9.36 25.92
C PRO A 104 1.72 -10.60 25.65
N PRO A 105 2.20 -11.52 24.78
CA PRO A 105 1.46 -12.75 24.49
C PRO A 105 1.24 -13.53 25.79
N LEU A 106 -0.01 -13.94 26.03
CA LEU A 106 -0.39 -14.78 27.15
C LEU A 106 0.44 -16.07 27.09
N ARG A 107 1.41 -16.21 28.00
CA ARG A 107 2.13 -17.47 28.18
C ARG A 107 1.19 -18.43 28.90
N PHE A 108 0.75 -19.47 28.21
CA PHE A 108 0.12 -20.62 28.86
C PHE A 108 1.22 -21.39 29.62
N ALA A 109 1.07 -21.49 30.94
CA ALA A 109 1.92 -22.26 31.84
C ALA A 109 1.35 -23.68 32.03
#